data_AF-A0A0X3UVX7-F1
#
_entry.id   AF-A0A0X3UVX7-F1
#
_cell.length_a   1.000
_cell.length_b   1.000
_cell.length_c   1.000
_cell.angle_alpha   90.00
_cell.angle_beta   90.00
_cell.angle_gamma   90.00
#
_symmetry.space_group_name_H-M   'P 1'
#
loop_
_entity.id
_entity.type
_entity.pdbx_description
1 polymer ?
#
loop_
_entity_poly.entity_id
_entity_poly.type
_entity_poly.pdbx_seq_one_letter_code
_entity_poly.pdbx_strand_id
1 'polypeptide(L)'
;MSPSFSHDDDNRFRNADERDACAQAEAMLEQARAMMREAENALETWKTGKEMNRLRCARRGIAPTDAEIRWSASTPAKNAITNNNFYVSLASMYFEAAAANYSRALYLRSRGTARI
;
A
#
# COMPACT_ATOMS: atom_id res chain seq x y z
N MET A 1 -27.79 -2.58 7.68
CA MET A 1 -28.18 -2.98 6.31
C MET A 1 -26.89 -3.27 5.56
N SER A 2 -26.45 -4.53 5.60
CA SER A 2 -25.17 -4.96 5.03
C SER A 2 -25.35 -5.19 3.53
N PRO A 3 -24.43 -4.76 2.66
CA PRO A 3 -24.53 -5.11 1.26
C PRO A 3 -24.24 -6.61 1.13
N SER A 4 -25.28 -7.34 0.79
CA SER A 4 -25.23 -8.74 0.35
C SER A 4 -24.44 -8.80 -0.96
N PHE A 5 -23.20 -9.29 -0.88
CA PHE A 5 -22.44 -9.67 -2.06
C PHE A 5 -23.19 -10.82 -2.75
N SER A 6 -23.57 -10.58 -4.00
CA SER A 6 -24.33 -11.49 -4.85
C SER A 6 -23.57 -12.79 -5.08
N HIS A 7 -24.31 -13.90 -5.05
CA HIS A 7 -23.90 -15.27 -5.36
C HIS A 7 -23.31 -15.47 -6.78
N ASP A 8 -23.29 -14.41 -7.59
CA ASP A 8 -22.84 -14.44 -8.99
C ASP A 8 -21.31 -14.36 -9.17
N ASP A 9 -20.56 -13.81 -8.20
CA ASP A 9 -19.09 -13.74 -8.30
C ASP A 9 -18.41 -15.10 -8.00
N ASP A 10 -19.10 -15.98 -7.27
CA ASP A 10 -18.60 -17.32 -6.91
C ASP A 10 -18.49 -18.26 -8.13
N ASN A 11 -19.09 -17.86 -9.26
CA ASN A 11 -19.12 -18.62 -10.51
C ASN A 11 -18.03 -18.20 -11.52
N ARG A 12 -17.12 -17.29 -11.14
CA ARG A 12 -16.09 -16.74 -12.03
C ARG A 12 -14.88 -17.65 -12.23
N PHE A 13 -14.63 -18.55 -11.27
CA PHE A 13 -13.53 -19.51 -11.25
C PHE A 13 -14.07 -20.91 -10.94
N ARG A 14 -13.82 -21.85 -11.86
CA ARG A 14 -14.57 -23.12 -11.92
C ARG A 14 -13.85 -24.28 -11.21
N ASN A 15 -12.52 -24.24 -11.16
CA ASN A 15 -11.72 -25.27 -10.51
C ASN A 15 -11.11 -24.77 -9.18
N ALA A 16 -10.68 -25.71 -8.34
CA ALA A 16 -10.08 -25.39 -7.04
C ALA A 16 -8.79 -24.56 -7.17
N ASP A 17 -7.90 -24.93 -8.09
CA ASP A 17 -6.63 -24.22 -8.33
C ASP A 17 -6.81 -22.74 -8.75
N GLU A 18 -7.85 -22.44 -9.53
CA GLU A 18 -8.23 -21.10 -9.95
C GLU A 18 -8.68 -20.26 -8.76
N ARG A 19 -9.54 -20.84 -7.90
CA ARG A 19 -10.02 -20.21 -6.68
C ARG A 19 -8.89 -19.98 -5.68
N ASP A 20 -8.00 -20.95 -5.53
CA ASP A 20 -6.84 -20.84 -4.63
C ASP A 20 -5.89 -19.74 -5.10
N ALA A 21 -5.63 -19.65 -6.42
CA ALA A 21 -4.82 -18.57 -6.99
C ALA A 21 -5.50 -17.19 -6.84
N CYS A 22 -6.83 -17.11 -7.01
CA CYS A 22 -7.57 -15.87 -6.80
C CYS A 22 -7.56 -15.45 -5.32
N ALA A 23 -7.80 -16.37 -4.40
CA ALA A 23 -7.76 -16.12 -2.96
C ALA A 23 -6.36 -15.64 -2.51
N GLN A 24 -5.29 -16.23 -3.04
CA GLN A 24 -3.93 -15.75 -2.80
C GLN A 24 -3.71 -14.34 -3.35
N ALA A 25 -4.22 -14.03 -4.53
CA ALA A 25 -4.14 -12.68 -5.10
C ALA A 25 -4.84 -11.64 -4.21
N GLU A 26 -6.04 -11.96 -3.72
CA GLU A 26 -6.80 -11.09 -2.83
C GLU A 26 -6.11 -10.88 -1.47
N ALA A 27 -5.55 -11.94 -0.90
CA ALA A 27 -4.78 -11.85 0.34
C ALA A 27 -3.55 -10.93 0.19
N MET A 28 -2.81 -11.07 -0.91
CA MET A 28 -1.66 -10.20 -1.20
C MET A 28 -2.10 -8.76 -1.46
N LEU A 29 -3.24 -8.55 -2.12
CA LEU A 29 -3.80 -7.23 -2.36
C LEU A 29 -4.17 -6.51 -1.05
N GLU A 30 -4.73 -7.23 -0.08
CA GLU A 30 -5.05 -6.68 1.23
C GLU A 30 -3.77 -6.31 2.00
N GLN A 31 -2.72 -7.14 1.93
CA GLN A 31 -1.41 -6.81 2.50
C GLN A 31 -0.81 -5.56 1.85
N ALA A 32 -0.90 -5.44 0.52
CA ALA A 32 -0.44 -4.25 -0.19
C ALA A 32 -1.14 -2.96 0.29
N ARG A 33 -2.48 -3.02 0.45
CA ARG A 33 -3.27 -1.90 0.98
C ARG A 33 -2.93 -1.58 2.43
N ALA A 34 -2.65 -2.57 3.26
CA ALA A 34 -2.17 -2.35 4.62
C ALA A 34 -0.84 -1.61 4.63
N MET A 35 0.12 -2.01 3.79
CA MET A 35 1.42 -1.32 3.68
C MET A 35 1.27 0.10 3.14
N MET A 36 0.38 0.35 2.18
CA MET A 36 0.10 1.71 1.71
C MET A 36 -0.44 2.62 2.83
N ARG A 37 -1.33 2.12 3.69
CA ARG A 37 -1.82 2.87 4.85
C ARG A 37 -0.68 3.23 5.81
N GLU A 38 0.24 2.31 6.06
CA GLU A 38 1.43 2.60 6.88
C GLU A 38 2.38 3.61 6.23
N ALA A 39 2.53 3.55 4.91
CA ALA A 39 3.27 4.56 4.15
C ALA A 39 2.64 5.95 4.29
N GLU A 40 1.31 6.04 4.16
CA GLU A 40 0.54 7.29 4.32
C GLU A 40 0.69 7.85 5.74
N ASN A 41 0.61 7.01 6.77
CA ASN A 41 0.81 7.40 8.17
C ASN A 41 2.22 7.96 8.41
N ALA A 42 3.25 7.33 7.84
CA ALA A 42 4.62 7.82 7.92
C ALA A 42 4.78 9.17 7.23
N LEU A 43 4.16 9.36 6.06
CA LEU A 43 4.19 10.63 5.34
C LEU A 43 3.45 11.73 6.11
N GLU A 44 2.32 11.42 6.74
CA GLU A 44 1.56 12.37 7.53
C GLU A 44 2.32 12.80 8.78
N THR A 45 3.01 11.86 9.43
CA THR A 45 3.95 12.16 10.52
C THR A 45 5.03 13.16 10.07
N TRP A 46 5.56 12.98 8.85
CA TRP A 46 6.54 13.91 8.29
C TRP A 46 5.96 15.31 8.06
N LYS A 47 4.77 15.41 7.46
CA LYS A 47 4.09 16.69 7.17
C LYS A 47 3.73 17.44 8.44
N THR A 48 3.10 16.75 9.39
CA THR A 48 2.74 17.33 10.69
C THR A 48 3.99 17.80 11.45
N GLY A 49 5.05 16.98 11.46
CA GLY A 49 6.33 17.36 12.07
C GLY A 49 6.96 18.60 11.43
N LYS A 50 6.91 18.70 10.09
CA LYS A 50 7.37 19.88 9.34
C LYS A 50 6.63 21.14 9.78
N GLU A 51 5.31 21.08 9.85
CA GLU A 51 4.49 22.24 10.22
C GLU A 51 4.73 22.66 11.67
N MET A 52 4.81 21.70 12.59
CA MET A 52 5.15 21.99 13.99
C MET A 52 6.54 22.62 14.13
N ASN A 53 7.52 22.16 13.36
CA ASN A 53 8.85 22.77 13.33
C ASN A 53 8.82 24.19 12.77
N ARG A 54 8.07 24.43 11.68
CA ARG A 54 7.87 25.76 11.09
C ARG A 54 7.33 26.74 12.13
N LEU A 55 6.26 26.37 12.85
CA LEU A 55 5.66 27.20 13.89
C LEU A 55 6.64 27.49 15.05
N ARG A 56 7.39 26.48 15.50
CA ARG A 56 8.40 26.64 16.56
C ARG A 56 9.54 27.57 16.15
N CYS A 57 9.99 27.47 14.90
CA CYS A 57 11.05 28.29 14.35
C CYS A 57 10.59 29.75 14.14
N ALA A 58 9.37 29.94 13.62
CA ALA A 58 8.79 31.27 13.45
C ALA A 58 8.71 32.05 14.77
N ARG A 59 8.31 31.39 15.87
CA ARG A 59 8.30 31.99 17.22
C ARG A 59 9.67 32.43 17.72
N ARG A 60 10.75 31.90 17.14
CA ARG A 60 12.15 32.24 17.46
C ARG A 60 12.79 33.18 16.44
N GLY A 61 12.01 33.71 15.49
CA GLY A 61 12.52 34.57 14.42
C GLY A 61 13.42 33.86 13.40
N ILE A 62 13.36 32.52 13.33
CA ILE A 62 14.16 31.74 12.38
C ILE A 62 13.47 31.77 11.00
N ALA A 63 14.26 32.01 9.96
CA ALA A 63 13.76 32.05 8.59
C ALA A 63 13.09 30.72 8.17
N PRO A 64 12.04 30.74 7.32
CA PRO A 64 11.36 29.53 6.86
C PRO A 64 12.30 28.50 6.21
N THR A 65 13.26 28.97 5.41
CA THR A 65 14.25 28.10 4.74
C THR A 65 15.13 27.37 5.76
N ASP A 66 15.60 28.07 6.80
CA ASP A 66 16.38 27.46 7.87
C ASP A 66 15.55 26.47 8.70
N ALA A 67 14.27 26.77 8.92
CA ALA A 67 13.36 25.85 9.57
C ALA A 67 13.20 24.55 8.77
N GLU A 68 13.08 24.64 7.44
CA GLU A 68 12.99 23.48 6.56
C GLU A 68 14.26 22.63 6.58
N ILE A 69 15.44 23.26 6.50
CA ILE A 69 16.74 22.57 6.61
C ILE A 69 16.86 21.84 7.96
N ARG A 70 16.47 22.49 9.06
CA ARG A 70 16.49 21.88 10.39
C ARG A 70 15.54 20.68 10.48
N TRP A 71 14.34 20.80 9.91
CA TRP A 71 13.39 19.69 9.91
C TRP A 71 13.92 18.51 9.12
N SER A 72 14.36 18.72 7.87
CA SER A 72 14.87 17.65 7.01
C SER A 72 16.13 16.97 7.56
N ALA A 73 16.97 17.71 8.31
CA ALA A 73 18.12 17.15 8.99
C ALA A 73 17.78 16.34 10.25
N SER A 74 16.57 16.50 10.81
CA SER A 74 16.17 15.89 12.07
C SER A 74 15.97 14.36 11.96
N THR A 75 16.25 13.65 13.04
CA THR A 75 16.01 12.19 13.11
C THR A 75 14.56 11.80 12.87
N PRO A 76 13.54 12.47 13.45
CA PRO A 76 12.14 12.13 13.18
C PRO A 76 11.76 12.26 11.70
N ALA A 77 12.25 13.31 11.02
CA ALA A 77 11.99 13.49 9.59
C ALA A 77 12.63 12.38 8.75
N LYS A 78 13.89 12.05 9.03
CA LYS A 78 14.62 10.96 8.35
C LYS A 78 13.91 9.62 8.55
N ASN A 79 13.51 9.30 9.78
CA ASN A 79 12.81 8.06 10.08
C ASN A 79 11.47 7.98 9.36
N ALA A 80 10.70 9.07 9.32
CA ALA A 80 9.42 9.10 8.63
C ALA A 80 9.57 8.86 7.12
N ILE A 81 10.58 9.45 6.47
CA ILE A 81 10.88 9.18 5.05
C ILE A 81 11.36 7.75 4.83
N THR A 82 12.26 7.24 5.68
CA THR A 82 12.73 5.84 5.59
C THR A 82 11.58 4.86 5.72
N ASN A 83 10.69 5.05 6.70
CA ASN A 83 9.52 4.20 6.91
C ASN A 83 8.54 4.28 5.73
N ASN A 84 8.28 5.49 5.23
CA ASN A 84 7.44 5.67 4.05
C ASN A 84 7.99 4.88 2.85
N ASN A 85 9.28 5.05 2.53
CA ASN A 85 9.92 4.34 1.41
C ASN A 85 9.90 2.81 1.60
N PHE A 86 10.13 2.34 2.83
CA PHE A 86 10.07 0.91 3.16
C PHE A 86 8.68 0.34 2.90
N TYR A 87 7.63 0.99 3.40
CA TYR A 87 6.26 0.53 3.23
C TYR A 87 5.76 0.64 1.79
N VAL A 88 6.15 1.67 1.04
CA VAL A 88 5.88 1.75 -0.41
C VAL A 88 6.54 0.60 -1.16
N SER A 89 7.77 0.23 -0.80
CA SER A 89 8.47 -0.90 -1.41
C SER A 89 7.77 -2.22 -1.11
N LEU A 90 7.35 -2.45 0.13
CA LEU A 90 6.56 -3.63 0.50
C LEU A 90 5.20 -3.67 -0.20
N ALA A 91 4.50 -2.54 -0.26
CA ALA A 91 3.23 -2.43 -0.98
C ALA A 91 3.39 -2.83 -2.45
N SER A 92 4.44 -2.30 -3.11
CA SER A 92 4.74 -2.60 -4.51
C SER A 92 5.00 -4.10 -4.72
N MET A 93 5.83 -4.71 -3.87
CA MET A 93 6.09 -6.15 -3.89
C MET A 93 4.79 -6.97 -3.76
N TYR A 94 3.91 -6.62 -2.81
CA TYR A 94 2.65 -7.33 -2.63
C TYR A 94 1.67 -7.10 -3.78
N PHE A 95 1.64 -5.91 -4.37
CA PHE A 95 0.85 -5.68 -5.59
C PHE A 95 1.33 -6.53 -6.76
N GLU A 96 2.64 -6.65 -6.96
CA GLU A 96 3.22 -7.51 -8.00
C GLU A 96 2.89 -8.99 -7.74
N ALA A 97 3.00 -9.45 -6.49
CA ALA A 97 2.62 -10.80 -6.09
C ALA A 97 1.12 -11.07 -6.32
N ALA A 98 0.25 -10.10 -6.02
CA ALA A 98 -1.17 -10.19 -6.29
C ALA A 98 -1.44 -10.30 -7.81
N ALA A 99 -0.80 -9.45 -8.62
CA ALA A 99 -0.94 -9.46 -10.07
C ALA A 99 -0.47 -10.80 -10.69
N ALA A 100 0.62 -11.37 -10.19
CA ALA A 100 1.11 -12.67 -10.63
C ALA A 100 0.10 -13.81 -10.32
N ASN A 101 -0.46 -13.83 -9.11
CA ASN A 101 -1.46 -14.84 -8.73
C ASN A 101 -2.77 -14.68 -9.51
N TYR A 102 -3.21 -13.44 -9.75
CA TYR A 102 -4.36 -13.18 -10.59
C TYR A 102 -4.14 -13.63 -12.04
N SER A 103 -2.96 -13.36 -12.59
CA SER A 103 -2.56 -13.85 -13.91
C SER A 103 -2.54 -15.38 -13.99
N ARG A 104 -2.08 -16.05 -12.92
CA ARG A 104 -2.14 -17.51 -12.80
C ARG A 104 -3.58 -18.03 -12.80
N ALA A 105 -4.49 -17.40 -12.05
CA ALA A 105 -5.90 -17.78 -12.04
C ALA A 105 -6.53 -17.67 -13.44
N LEU A 106 -6.23 -16.57 -14.17
CA LEU A 106 -6.69 -16.38 -15.55
C LEU A 106 -6.11 -17.42 -16.52
N TYR A 107 -4.84 -17.78 -16.36
CA TYR A 107 -4.19 -18.81 -17.18
C TYR A 107 -4.78 -20.21 -16.96
N LEU A 108 -5.08 -20.56 -15.72
CA LEU A 108 -5.73 -21.83 -15.40
C LEU A 108 -7.13 -21.91 -16.04
N ARG A 109 -7.88 -20.80 -15.98
CA ARG A 109 -9.18 -20.68 -16.63
C ARG A 109 -9.12 -20.82 -18.15
N SER A 110 -8.14 -20.20 -18.82
CA SER A 110 -7.99 -20.33 -20.27
C SER A 110 -7.60 -21.74 -20.70
N ARG A 111 -6.77 -22.44 -19.91
CA ARG A 111 -6.45 -23.86 -20.14
C ARG A 111 -7.62 -24.79 -19.89
N GLY A 112 -8.43 -24.53 -18.87
CA GLY A 112 -9.63 -25.30 -18.58
C GLY A 112 -10.68 -25.17 -19.69
N THR A 113 -10.79 -23.99 -20.29
CA THR A 113 -11.71 -23.73 -21.42
C THR A 113 -11.21 -24.29 -22.76
N ALA A 114 -9.91 -24.33 -23.01
CA ALA A 114 -9.33 -24.91 -24.24
C ALA A 114 -9.35 -26.46 -24.29
N ARG A 115 -9.71 -27.13 -23.19
CA ARG A 115 -9.84 -28.61 -23.09
C ARG A 115 -11.26 -29.13 -23.34
N ILE A 116 -12.20 -28.25 -23.69
CA ILE A 116 -13.61 -28.55 -24.02
C ILE A 116 -13.78 -28.37 -25.52
#